data_AF-A0A5N7B784-F1
#
_entry.id   AF-A0A5N7B784-F1
#
_cell.length_a   1.000
_cell.length_b   1.000
_cell.length_c   1.000
_cell.angle_alpha   90.00
_cell.angle_beta   90.00
_cell.angle_gamma   90.00
#
_symmetry.space_group_name_H-M   'P 1'
#
loop_
_entity.id
_entity.type
_entity.pdbx_description
1 polymer ?
#
loop_
_entity_poly.entity_id
_entity_poly.type
_entity_poly.pdbx_seq_one_letter_code
_entity_poly.pdbx_strand_id
1 'polypeptide(L)'
;MATSFLDLQGNPISEEQVLGSGGSALVLIQDNVAVKIPLRCPWSNTYEVQANTQKLRHEQDSYLTKCQPSLQLQLLWCLEITRTLSFIHDRCVLVADIASQNFLLDSDLSIKLCDISEASILPLGSDMKTVDDHGFNAQIDIGLLGTVMYEIVTGEKLRVDLFKDNSPTDGRAHWPKREFLLKTTDLWLGCSI
;
A
#
# COMPACT_ATOMS: atom_id res chain seq x y z
N MET A 1 22.50 -22.88 8.79
CA MET A 1 23.15 -21.84 9.63
C MET A 1 22.35 -20.55 9.46
N ALA A 2 22.63 -19.47 10.21
CA ALA A 2 22.00 -18.18 9.93
C ALA A 2 22.59 -17.61 8.63
N THR A 3 21.74 -17.14 7.71
CA THR A 3 22.17 -16.51 6.46
C THR A 3 22.84 -15.17 6.74
N SER A 4 23.52 -14.63 5.73
CA SER A 4 23.90 -13.21 5.68
C SER A 4 22.73 -12.28 5.32
N PHE A 5 21.47 -12.75 5.39
CA PHE A 5 20.28 -11.96 5.09
C PHE A 5 19.49 -11.64 6.35
N LEU A 6 18.83 -10.48 6.33
CA LEU A 6 18.00 -9.98 7.42
C LEU A 6 16.55 -9.85 6.97
N ASP A 7 15.62 -10.08 7.90
CA ASP A 7 14.20 -9.81 7.70
C ASP A 7 13.90 -8.28 7.72
N LEU A 8 12.62 -7.94 7.57
CA LEU A 8 12.16 -6.55 7.61
C LEU A 8 12.44 -5.89 8.98
N GLN A 9 12.49 -6.67 10.05
CA GLN A 9 12.76 -6.22 11.41
C GLN A 9 14.27 -6.17 11.73
N GLY A 10 15.12 -6.68 10.84
CA GLY A 10 16.57 -6.72 11.00
C GLY A 10 17.10 -7.98 11.71
N ASN A 11 16.26 -9.01 11.88
CA ASN A 11 16.68 -10.28 12.47
C ASN A 11 17.30 -11.20 11.39
N PRO A 12 18.27 -12.07 11.75
CA PRO A 12 18.84 -13.03 10.83
C PRO A 12 17.81 -14.05 10.32
N ILE A 13 17.84 -14.34 9.02
CA ILE A 13 16.99 -15.36 8.40
C ILE A 13 17.72 -16.71 8.34
N SER A 14 17.01 -17.82 8.55
CA SER A 14 17.58 -19.18 8.43
C SER A 14 17.81 -19.56 6.96
N GLU A 15 18.91 -20.25 6.65
CA GLU A 15 19.21 -20.71 5.28
C GLU A 15 18.13 -21.65 4.72
N GLU A 16 17.51 -22.46 5.58
CA GLU A 16 16.44 -23.39 5.20
C GLU A 16 15.18 -22.66 4.71
N GLN A 17 15.03 -21.39 5.11
CA GLN A 17 13.93 -20.55 4.66
C GLN A 17 14.23 -19.88 3.32
N VAL A 18 15.45 -19.92 2.77
CA VAL A 18 15.79 -19.21 1.54
C VAL A 18 15.59 -20.12 0.33
N LEU A 19 14.63 -19.77 -0.54
CA LEU A 19 14.43 -20.42 -1.83
C LEU A 19 15.36 -19.87 -2.92
N GLY A 20 15.76 -18.60 -2.81
CA GLY A 20 16.70 -17.98 -3.73
C GLY A 20 16.86 -16.49 -3.49
N SER A 21 17.89 -15.90 -4.09
CA SER A 21 18.16 -14.46 -4.03
C SER A 21 18.39 -13.89 -5.43
N GLY A 22 17.79 -12.74 -5.71
CA GLY A 22 18.07 -11.92 -6.90
C GLY A 22 18.78 -10.62 -6.52
N GLY A 23 19.00 -9.75 -7.51
CA GLY A 23 19.73 -8.48 -7.30
C GLY A 23 19.02 -7.44 -6.42
N SER A 24 17.74 -7.63 -6.12
CA SER A 24 16.94 -6.71 -5.29
C SER A 24 16.02 -7.39 -4.29
N ALA A 25 15.97 -8.72 -4.30
CA ALA A 25 14.98 -9.45 -3.55
C ALA A 25 15.51 -10.78 -3.04
N LEU A 26 15.00 -11.20 -1.89
CA LEU A 26 15.16 -12.53 -1.35
C LEU A 26 13.81 -13.24 -1.45
N VAL A 27 13.83 -14.48 -1.93
CA VAL A 27 12.64 -15.34 -1.96
C VAL A 27 12.79 -16.33 -0.82
N LEU A 28 11.82 -16.29 0.10
CA LEU A 28 11.75 -17.14 1.27
C LEU A 28 10.65 -18.18 1.12
N ILE A 29 10.82 -19.36 1.71
CA ILE A 29 9.73 -20.27 2.02
C ILE A 29 9.24 -19.97 3.44
N GLN A 30 7.97 -19.58 3.56
CA GLN A 30 7.27 -19.44 4.84
C GLN A 30 5.94 -20.15 4.70
N ASP A 31 5.61 -21.07 5.62
CA ASP A 31 4.32 -21.81 5.59
C ASP A 31 3.99 -22.44 4.21
N ASN A 32 4.99 -23.04 3.56
CA ASN A 32 4.93 -23.62 2.19
C ASN A 32 4.70 -22.61 1.04
N VAL A 33 5.00 -21.34 1.27
CA VAL A 33 4.78 -20.24 0.33
C VAL A 33 6.08 -19.53 -0.01
N ALA A 34 6.27 -19.23 -1.29
CA ALA A 34 7.35 -18.36 -1.75
C ALA A 34 7.01 -16.87 -1.48
N VAL A 35 7.61 -16.27 -0.47
CA VAL A 35 7.48 -14.84 -0.14
C VAL A 35 8.68 -14.08 -0.69
N LYS A 36 8.45 -13.04 -1.51
CA LYS A 36 9.51 -12.20 -2.05
C LYS A 36 9.65 -10.92 -1.20
N ILE A 37 10.77 -10.77 -0.51
CA ILE A 37 11.07 -9.61 0.35
C ILE A 37 12.22 -8.77 -0.21
N PRO A 38 12.33 -7.48 0.14
CA PRO A 38 13.48 -6.66 -0.25
C PRO A 38 14.78 -7.28 0.25
N LEU A 39 15.78 -7.36 -0.61
CA LEU A 39 17.08 -7.88 -0.19
C LEU A 39 17.71 -6.93 0.85
N ARG A 40 18.04 -7.49 2.01
CA ARG A 40 18.70 -6.80 3.11
C ARG A 40 19.80 -7.69 3.69
N CYS A 41 21.00 -7.16 3.79
CA CYS A 41 22.15 -7.78 4.43
C CYS A 41 22.62 -6.91 5.61
N PRO A 42 23.46 -7.43 6.54
CA PRO A 42 24.00 -6.66 7.65
C PRO A 42 24.75 -5.38 7.25
N TRP A 43 25.29 -5.34 6.03
CA TRP A 43 26.00 -4.21 5.46
C TRP A 43 25.14 -3.34 4.52
N SER A 44 23.85 -3.68 4.34
CA SER A 44 22.95 -2.86 3.54
C SER A 44 22.65 -1.55 4.25
N ASN A 45 22.77 -0.43 3.53
CA ASN A 45 22.30 0.86 4.04
C ASN A 45 20.79 1.05 3.75
N THR A 46 20.18 2.04 4.40
CA THR A 46 18.74 2.32 4.27
C THR A 46 18.33 2.65 2.84
N TYR A 47 19.17 3.35 2.06
CA TYR A 47 18.90 3.68 0.67
C TYR A 47 18.84 2.43 -0.22
N GLU A 48 19.73 1.45 -0.03
CA GLU A 48 19.72 0.20 -0.78
C GLU A 48 18.46 -0.61 -0.49
N VAL A 49 18.07 -0.73 0.78
CA VAL A 49 16.85 -1.43 1.19
C VAL A 49 15.62 -0.75 0.60
N GLN A 50 15.58 0.59 0.61
CA GLN A 50 14.50 1.36 0.01
C GLN A 50 14.43 1.19 -1.51
N ALA A 51 15.57 1.22 -2.20
CA ALA A 51 15.63 0.98 -3.65
C ALA A 51 15.18 -0.45 -4.02
N ASN A 52 15.56 -1.44 -3.22
CA ASN A 52 15.11 -2.83 -3.37
C ASN A 52 13.60 -2.97 -3.15
N THR A 53 13.06 -2.27 -2.15
CA THR A 53 11.62 -2.21 -1.89
C THR A 53 10.88 -1.58 -3.08
N GLN A 54 11.37 -0.47 -3.63
CA GLN A 54 10.78 0.18 -4.81
C GLN A 54 10.76 -0.74 -6.03
N LYS A 55 11.82 -1.54 -6.25
CA LYS A 55 11.85 -2.52 -7.35
C LYS A 55 10.76 -3.59 -7.19
N LEU A 56 10.54 -4.09 -5.97
CA LEU A 56 9.48 -5.05 -5.70
C LEU A 56 8.09 -4.46 -5.92
N ARG A 57 7.87 -3.24 -5.43
CA ARG A 57 6.62 -2.50 -5.71
C ARG A 57 6.39 -2.35 -7.22
N HIS A 58 7.43 -2.04 -7.99
CA HIS A 58 7.33 -1.92 -9.45
C HIS A 58 7.00 -3.24 -10.17
N GLU A 59 7.56 -4.36 -9.71
CA GLU A 59 7.21 -5.68 -10.24
C GLU A 59 5.74 -6.03 -9.97
N GLN A 60 5.21 -5.64 -8.80
CA GLN A 60 3.82 -5.85 -8.44
C GLN A 60 2.87 -4.96 -9.28
N ASP A 61 3.21 -3.68 -9.44
CA ASP A 61 2.49 -2.77 -10.37
C ASP A 61 2.44 -3.41 -11.77
N SER A 62 3.58 -3.95 -12.24
CA SER A 62 3.67 -4.63 -13.54
C SER A 62 2.79 -5.89 -13.63
N TYR A 63 2.64 -6.64 -12.52
CA TYR A 63 1.77 -7.81 -12.47
C TYR A 63 0.31 -7.43 -12.56
N LEU A 64 -0.13 -6.41 -11.81
CA LEU A 64 -1.50 -5.92 -11.83
C LEU A 64 -1.92 -5.46 -13.24
N THR A 65 -1.05 -4.72 -13.94
CA THR A 65 -1.32 -4.27 -15.31
C THR A 65 -1.36 -5.43 -16.32
N LYS A 66 -0.50 -6.44 -16.19
CA LYS A 66 -0.37 -7.52 -17.18
C LYS A 66 -1.33 -8.68 -17.00
N CYS A 67 -1.66 -9.03 -15.76
CA CYS A 67 -2.35 -10.28 -15.45
C CYS A 67 -3.86 -10.13 -15.25
N GLN A 68 -4.42 -8.91 -15.33
CA GLN A 68 -5.84 -8.57 -15.13
C GLN A 68 -6.60 -9.56 -14.24
N PRO A 69 -6.58 -9.38 -12.90
CA PRO A 69 -7.20 -10.30 -11.96
C PRO A 69 -8.70 -10.47 -12.24
N SER A 70 -9.23 -11.65 -11.91
CA SER A 70 -10.66 -11.94 -12.09
C SER A 70 -11.53 -10.97 -11.30
N LEU A 71 -12.76 -10.75 -11.75
CA LEU A 71 -13.73 -9.89 -11.06
C LEU A 71 -13.93 -10.28 -9.58
N GLN A 72 -13.95 -11.57 -9.30
CA GLN A 72 -14.08 -12.10 -7.95
C GLN A 72 -12.86 -11.74 -7.08
N LEU A 73 -11.65 -11.83 -7.65
CA LEU A 73 -10.42 -11.49 -6.94
C LEU A 73 -10.32 -9.98 -6.70
N GLN A 74 -10.71 -9.15 -7.67
CA GLN A 74 -10.81 -7.70 -7.50
C GLN A 74 -11.77 -7.33 -6.34
N LEU A 75 -12.94 -7.98 -6.28
CA LEU A 75 -13.90 -7.81 -5.18
C LEU A 75 -13.29 -8.17 -3.82
N LEU A 76 -12.60 -9.31 -3.74
CA LEU A 76 -11.95 -9.77 -2.52
C LEU A 76 -10.90 -8.76 -2.05
N TRP A 77 -10.06 -8.27 -2.96
CA TRP A 77 -9.06 -7.25 -2.64
C TRP A 77 -9.68 -5.95 -2.14
N CYS A 78 -10.68 -5.42 -2.85
CA CYS A 78 -11.38 -4.21 -2.42
C CYS A 78 -11.97 -4.38 -1.00
N LEU A 79 -12.55 -5.54 -0.70
CA LEU A 79 -13.13 -5.84 0.61
C LEU A 79 -12.06 -5.95 1.70
N GLU A 80 -10.95 -6.64 1.42
CA GLU A 80 -9.83 -6.79 2.37
C GLU A 80 -9.17 -5.47 2.69
N ILE A 81 -8.91 -4.62 1.69
CA ILE A 81 -8.32 -3.29 1.91
C ILE A 81 -9.30 -2.42 2.72
N THR A 82 -10.59 -2.42 2.38
CA THR A 82 -11.60 -1.64 3.11
C THR A 82 -11.67 -2.06 4.58
N ARG A 83 -11.66 -3.37 4.86
CA ARG A 83 -11.63 -3.90 6.23
C ARG A 83 -10.36 -3.50 6.97
N THR A 84 -9.22 -3.55 6.28
CA THR A 84 -7.93 -3.13 6.84
C THR A 84 -7.97 -1.65 7.23
N LEU A 85 -8.47 -0.77 6.35
CA LEU A 85 -8.58 0.65 6.64
C LEU A 85 -9.53 0.91 7.81
N SER A 86 -10.70 0.27 7.85
CA SER A 86 -11.64 0.39 8.96
C SER A 86 -10.99 0.02 10.29
N PHE A 87 -10.23 -1.08 10.33
CA PHE A 87 -9.53 -1.54 11.51
C PHE A 87 -8.40 -0.60 11.97
N ILE A 88 -7.76 0.11 11.04
CA ILE A 88 -6.76 1.14 11.33
C ILE A 88 -7.44 2.38 11.92
N HIS A 89 -8.54 2.84 11.30
CA HIS A 89 -9.32 3.98 11.79
C HIS A 89 -9.91 3.72 13.18
N ASP A 90 -10.36 2.49 13.48
CA ASP A 90 -10.82 2.08 14.82
C ASP A 90 -9.74 2.19 15.91
N ARG A 91 -8.46 2.26 15.52
CA ARG A 91 -7.31 2.48 16.43
C ARG A 91 -6.84 3.93 16.48
N CYS A 92 -7.62 4.86 15.93
CA CYS A 92 -7.25 6.26 15.87
C CYS A 92 -5.94 6.49 15.11
N VAL A 93 -5.77 5.83 13.95
CA VAL A 93 -4.62 6.02 13.07
C VAL A 93 -5.10 6.54 11.72
N LEU A 94 -4.43 7.57 11.18
CA LEU A 94 -4.57 8.02 9.79
C LEU A 94 -3.43 7.43 8.98
N VAL A 95 -3.70 6.86 7.80
CA VAL A 95 -2.65 6.23 6.97
C VAL A 95 -1.89 7.25 6.13
N ALA A 96 -2.60 8.26 5.60
CA ALA A 96 -2.09 9.38 4.79
C ALA A 96 -1.47 9.02 3.43
N ASP A 97 -0.78 7.88 3.31
CA ASP A 97 -0.16 7.39 2.07
C ASP A 97 -0.79 6.06 1.59
N ILE A 98 -2.09 6.10 1.27
CA ILE A 98 -2.78 4.96 0.67
C ILE A 98 -2.57 4.97 -0.84
N ALA A 99 -1.78 4.03 -1.33
CA ALA A 99 -1.51 3.84 -2.76
C ALA A 99 -1.34 2.35 -3.07
N SER A 100 -1.64 1.92 -4.31
CA SER A 100 -1.56 0.51 -4.75
C SER A 100 -0.20 -0.12 -4.45
N GLN A 101 0.86 0.64 -4.66
CA GLN A 101 2.24 0.25 -4.39
C GLN A 101 2.50 -0.10 -2.93
N ASN A 102 1.70 0.39 -1.98
CA ASN A 102 1.82 0.14 -0.54
C ASN A 102 1.08 -1.13 -0.10
N PHE A 103 0.44 -1.84 -1.02
CA PHE A 103 -0.18 -3.13 -0.78
C PHE A 103 0.66 -4.25 -1.39
N LEU A 104 0.86 -5.34 -0.65
CA LEU A 104 1.50 -6.57 -1.11
C LEU A 104 0.48 -7.70 -1.20
N LEU A 105 0.76 -8.69 -2.05
CA LEU A 105 0.01 -9.95 -2.10
C LEU A 105 0.81 -11.06 -1.42
N ASP A 106 0.14 -11.88 -0.62
CA ASP A 106 0.70 -13.15 -0.13
C ASP A 106 0.47 -14.31 -1.12
N SER A 107 0.86 -15.53 -0.75
CA SER A 107 0.64 -16.76 -1.53
C SER A 107 -0.79 -16.97 -1.98
N ASP A 108 -1.71 -16.69 -1.07
CA ASP A 108 -3.11 -17.02 -1.23
C ASP A 108 -3.81 -15.91 -2.03
N LEU A 109 -3.01 -14.97 -2.56
CA LEU A 109 -3.43 -13.75 -3.22
C LEU A 109 -4.22 -12.85 -2.26
N SER A 110 -3.98 -12.94 -0.95
CA SER A 110 -4.58 -12.00 0.01
C SER A 110 -3.78 -10.71 0.00
N ILE A 111 -4.48 -9.57 0.03
CA ILE A 111 -3.86 -8.25 -0.07
C ILE A 111 -3.61 -7.65 1.31
N LYS A 112 -2.40 -7.11 1.54
CA LYS A 112 -1.99 -6.56 2.84
C LYS A 112 -1.30 -5.21 2.68
N LEU A 113 -1.67 -4.22 3.49
CA LEU A 113 -0.95 -2.96 3.60
C LEU A 113 0.43 -3.22 4.25
N CYS A 114 1.50 -2.72 3.65
CA CYS A 114 2.87 -2.97 4.12
C CYS A 114 3.65 -1.72 4.49
N ASP A 115 3.15 -0.53 4.15
CA ASP A 115 3.81 0.74 4.46
C ASP A 115 2.84 1.66 5.20
N ILE A 116 3.26 2.08 6.39
CA ILE A 116 2.55 3.02 7.26
C ILE A 116 3.53 4.06 7.83
N SER A 117 4.63 4.31 7.12
CA SER A 117 5.66 5.24 7.58
C SER A 117 5.16 6.69 7.67
N GLU A 118 4.23 7.07 6.80
CA GLU A 118 3.56 8.37 6.79
C GLU A 118 2.31 8.42 7.69
N ALA A 119 2.02 7.34 8.42
CA ALA A 119 0.81 7.26 9.23
C ALA A 119 0.92 8.09 10.51
N SER A 120 -0.18 8.73 10.88
CA SER A 120 -0.30 9.52 12.11
C SER A 120 -1.06 8.74 13.17
N ILE A 121 -0.40 8.50 14.30
CA ILE A 121 -1.01 7.87 15.48
C ILE A 121 -1.64 8.96 16.35
N LEU A 122 -2.95 8.89 16.54
CA LEU A 122 -3.70 9.87 17.31
C LEU A 122 -3.97 9.35 18.73
N PRO A 123 -4.30 10.23 19.70
CA PRO A 123 -4.76 9.81 21.01
C PRO A 123 -5.95 8.84 20.94
N LEU A 124 -5.97 7.83 21.81
CA LEU A 124 -7.08 6.90 21.90
C LEU A 124 -8.38 7.63 22.25
N GLY A 125 -9.46 7.31 21.54
CA GLY A 125 -10.76 7.96 21.70
C GLY A 125 -10.93 9.25 20.87
N SER A 126 -9.94 9.60 20.05
CA SER A 126 -10.09 10.63 19.01
C SER A 126 -11.31 10.35 18.13
N ASP A 127 -12.12 11.37 17.85
CA ASP A 127 -13.24 11.24 16.91
C ASP A 127 -12.72 11.28 15.47
N MET A 128 -12.67 10.10 14.84
CA MET A 128 -12.21 9.93 13.46
C MET A 128 -13.07 10.67 12.43
N LYS A 129 -14.29 11.11 12.78
CA LYS A 129 -15.14 11.89 11.88
C LYS A 129 -14.71 13.35 11.76
N THR A 130 -13.98 13.86 12.76
CA THR A 130 -13.58 15.27 12.85
C THR A 130 -12.08 15.46 12.95
N VAL A 131 -11.31 14.38 13.08
CA VAL A 131 -9.86 14.47 13.18
C VAL A 131 -9.26 15.11 11.93
N ASP A 132 -8.25 15.92 12.14
CA ASP A 132 -7.50 16.61 11.11
C ASP A 132 -6.06 16.73 11.58
N ASP A 133 -5.15 16.14 10.79
CA ASP A 133 -3.72 16.25 10.94
C ASP A 133 -3.15 16.92 9.69
N HIS A 134 -2.98 18.24 9.74
CA HIS A 134 -2.52 19.04 8.61
C HIS A 134 -3.31 18.80 7.30
N GLY A 135 -4.64 18.63 7.40
CA GLY A 135 -5.51 18.33 6.27
C GLY A 135 -5.69 16.83 5.97
N PHE A 136 -4.82 15.96 6.52
CA PHE A 136 -5.06 14.52 6.51
C PHE A 136 -6.15 14.17 7.50
N ASN A 137 -7.14 13.43 7.04
CA ASN A 137 -8.29 13.01 7.84
C ASN A 137 -8.84 11.70 7.27
N ALA A 138 -9.80 11.09 7.96
CA ALA A 138 -10.37 9.82 7.54
C ALA A 138 -10.99 9.87 6.14
N GLN A 139 -11.51 11.02 5.69
CA GLN A 139 -12.07 11.16 4.34
C GLN A 139 -10.98 11.18 3.26
N ILE A 140 -9.81 11.77 3.54
CA ILE A 140 -8.65 11.69 2.64
C ILE A 140 -8.23 10.23 2.47
N ASP A 141 -8.10 9.47 3.56
CA ASP A 141 -7.76 8.06 3.50
C ASP A 141 -8.79 7.27 2.67
N ILE A 142 -10.08 7.50 2.89
CA ILE A 142 -11.16 6.86 2.13
C ILE A 142 -11.10 7.24 0.64
N GLY A 143 -10.83 8.51 0.33
CA GLY A 143 -10.67 8.96 -1.05
C GLY A 143 -9.48 8.29 -1.73
N LEU A 144 -8.33 8.23 -1.07
CA LEU A 144 -7.13 7.56 -1.56
C LEU A 144 -7.37 6.06 -1.76
N LEU A 145 -8.09 5.40 -0.85
CA LEU A 145 -8.57 4.02 -1.03
C LEU A 145 -9.39 3.89 -2.33
N GLY A 146 -10.28 4.84 -2.62
CA GLY A 146 -11.02 4.89 -3.88
C GLY A 146 -10.12 4.89 -5.12
N THR A 147 -8.96 5.55 -5.06
CA THR A 147 -7.98 5.54 -6.16
C THR A 147 -7.35 4.16 -6.37
N VAL A 148 -7.06 3.44 -5.28
CA VAL A 148 -6.54 2.06 -5.32
C VAL A 148 -7.60 1.10 -5.87
N MET A 149 -8.86 1.25 -5.44
CA MET A 149 -9.97 0.45 -5.98
C MET A 149 -10.18 0.71 -7.47
N TYR A 150 -10.07 1.96 -7.92
CA TYR A 150 -10.12 2.31 -9.34
C TYR A 150 -9.00 1.60 -10.12
N GLU A 151 -7.77 1.62 -9.61
CA GLU A 151 -6.62 0.97 -10.25
C GLU A 151 -6.79 -0.55 -10.33
N ILE A 152 -7.32 -1.19 -9.28
CA ILE A 152 -7.64 -2.63 -9.28
C ILE A 152 -8.68 -2.97 -10.36
N VAL A 153 -9.70 -2.13 -10.52
CA VAL A 153 -10.82 -2.37 -11.45
C VAL A 153 -10.43 -2.13 -12.90
N THR A 154 -9.62 -1.11 -13.16
CA THR A 154 -9.33 -0.63 -14.51
C THR A 154 -7.96 -1.07 -15.02
N GLY A 155 -7.04 -1.38 -14.12
CA GLY A 155 -5.60 -1.52 -14.41
C GLY A 155 -4.87 -0.19 -14.62
N GLU A 156 -5.57 0.94 -14.49
CA GLU A 156 -5.04 2.28 -14.74
C GLU A 156 -4.74 3.02 -13.43
N LYS A 157 -3.51 3.51 -13.29
CA LYS A 157 -3.05 4.21 -12.09
C LYS A 157 -3.60 5.64 -12.04
N LEU A 158 -4.36 5.96 -10.99
CA LEU A 158 -4.87 7.31 -10.74
C LEU A 158 -3.99 8.01 -9.70
N ARG A 159 -3.30 9.07 -10.12
CA ARG A 159 -2.55 9.94 -9.20
C ARG A 159 -3.41 11.13 -8.79
N VAL A 160 -3.64 11.26 -7.49
CA VAL A 160 -4.29 12.41 -6.88
C VAL A 160 -3.24 13.27 -6.19
N ASP A 161 -3.18 14.55 -6.57
CA ASP A 161 -2.33 15.53 -5.90
C ASP A 161 -3.16 16.29 -4.87
N LEU A 162 -2.96 15.95 -3.58
CA LEU A 162 -3.67 16.55 -2.46
C LEU A 162 -3.25 17.99 -2.15
N PHE A 163 -2.16 18.46 -2.77
CA PHE A 163 -1.64 19.81 -2.57
C PHE A 163 -1.84 20.69 -3.80
N LYS A 164 -2.54 20.15 -4.81
CA LYS A 164 -2.83 20.87 -6.04
C LYS A 164 -3.66 22.12 -5.73
N ASP A 165 -3.23 23.25 -6.29
CA ASP A 165 -3.85 24.57 -6.13
C ASP A 165 -3.80 25.14 -4.70
N ASN A 166 -3.02 24.52 -3.80
CA ASN A 166 -2.77 25.11 -2.48
C ASN A 166 -2.02 26.44 -2.60
N SER A 167 -2.34 27.37 -1.70
CA SER A 167 -1.43 28.48 -1.44
C SER A 167 -0.07 27.93 -0.99
N PRO A 168 1.07 28.50 -1.45
CA PRO A 168 2.41 28.08 -1.01
C PRO A 168 2.61 28.08 0.51
N THR A 169 1.76 28.80 1.25
CA THR A 169 1.81 28.94 2.71
C THR A 169 0.84 28.03 3.47
N ASP A 170 -0.07 27.34 2.78
CA ASP A 170 -1.10 26.53 3.44
C ASP A 170 -0.50 25.22 3.97
N GLY A 171 0.19 24.48 3.10
CA GLY A 171 0.86 23.22 3.46
C GLY A 171 -0.09 22.10 3.88
N ARG A 172 -1.42 22.30 3.81
CA ARG A 172 -2.44 21.33 4.22
C ARG A 172 -2.90 20.47 3.05
N ALA A 173 -3.18 19.20 3.31
CA ALA A 173 -3.79 18.32 2.30
C ALA A 173 -5.27 18.68 2.05
N HIS A 174 -5.69 18.66 0.80
CA HIS A 174 -7.09 18.85 0.39
C HIS A 174 -7.49 17.80 -0.64
N TRP A 175 -8.70 17.24 -0.46
CA TRP A 175 -9.28 16.39 -1.50
C TRP A 175 -9.64 17.24 -2.72
N PRO A 176 -9.24 16.88 -3.94
CA PRO A 176 -9.56 17.65 -5.13
C PRO A 176 -11.07 17.65 -5.40
N LYS A 177 -11.55 18.70 -6.07
CA LYS A 177 -12.95 18.76 -6.54
C LYS A 177 -13.24 17.61 -7.49
N ARG A 178 -14.49 17.11 -7.47
CA ARG A 178 -14.94 15.97 -8.30
C ARG A 178 -14.66 16.14 -9.80
N GLU A 179 -14.70 17.37 -10.31
CA GLU A 179 -14.40 17.69 -11.71
C GLU A 179 -12.96 17.37 -12.15
N PHE A 180 -12.03 17.29 -11.20
CA PHE A 180 -10.64 16.90 -11.43
C PHE A 180 -10.39 15.40 -11.25
N LEU A 181 -11.40 14.65 -10.81
CA LEU A 181 -11.35 13.19 -10.69
C LEU A 181 -11.87 12.54 -11.98
N LEU A 182 -11.38 11.34 -12.27
CA LEU A 182 -11.84 10.58 -13.45
C LEU A 182 -13.32 10.21 -13.32
N LYS A 183 -14.00 10.15 -14.48
CA LYS A 183 -15.37 9.65 -14.55
C LYS A 183 -15.36 8.14 -14.30
N THR A 184 -16.18 7.70 -13.37
CA THR A 184 -16.39 6.28 -13.03
C THR A 184 -17.61 5.69 -13.76
N THR A 185 -18.19 6.44 -14.71
CA THR A 185 -19.30 5.98 -15.56
C THR A 185 -18.87 4.73 -16.32
N ASP A 186 -19.74 3.72 -16.36
CA ASP A 186 -19.53 2.42 -17.00
C ASP A 186 -18.55 1.45 -16.31
N LEU A 187 -17.99 1.83 -15.14
CA LEU A 187 -17.26 0.88 -14.29
C LEU A 187 -18.22 0.04 -13.46
N TRP A 188 -17.92 -1.25 -13.32
CA TRP A 188 -18.80 -2.18 -12.58
C TRP A 188 -18.87 -1.89 -11.07
N LEU A 189 -17.86 -1.23 -10.49
CA LEU A 189 -17.89 -0.63 -9.14
C LEU A 189 -18.12 0.89 -9.14
N GLY A 190 -18.49 1.48 -10.28
CA GLY A 190 -18.50 2.94 -10.44
C GLY A 190 -19.47 3.70 -9.53
N CYS A 191 -20.44 3.02 -8.92
CA CYS A 191 -21.33 3.59 -7.90
C CYS A 191 -20.76 3.51 -6.47
N SER A 192 -19.70 2.73 -6.26
CA SER A 192 -19.01 2.53 -4.98
C SER A 192 -17.64 3.25 -4.90
N ILE A 193 -17.19 3.86 -6.02
CA ILE A 193 -15.94 4.62 -6.19
C ILE A 193 -16.29 6.05 -6.60
#